data_AF-A0A7J7CSF5-F1
#
_entry.id   AF-A0A7J7CSF5-F1
#
_cell.length_a   1.000
_cell.length_b   1.000
_cell.length_c   1.000
_cell.angle_alpha   90.00
_cell.angle_beta   90.00
_cell.angle_gamma   90.00
#
_symmetry.space_group_name_H-M   'P 1'
#
loop_
_entity.id
_entity.type
_entity.pdbx_description
1 polymer ?
#
loop_
_entity_poly.entity_id
_entity_poly.type
_entity_poly.pdbx_seq_one_letter_code
_entity_poly.pdbx_strand_id
1 'polypeptide(L)'
;MADASKQPNLSWKADGGENVPQVGTVGDDPDQIVAKALLCFNNRYINSSCEESCRLTASGNINVPYGSTDQYCNGPCLTETYLILNCIDDILANFSFYNNATIQDVRDTIKAGCGYGPERGNFNVTEHIQAEEGTAGKAAAPVLSGICLMIIGHALLL
;
A
#
# COMPACT_ATOMS: atom_id res chain seq x y z
N MET A 1 -27.02 24.40 -20.13
CA MET A 1 -27.68 25.40 -19.26
C MET A 1 -27.97 24.70 -17.94
N ALA A 2 -27.42 25.27 -16.88
CA ALA A 2 -27.34 24.68 -15.54
C ALA A 2 -28.71 24.66 -14.84
N ASP A 3 -28.92 23.68 -13.97
CA ASP A 3 -29.77 23.85 -12.79
C ASP A 3 -28.96 23.45 -11.56
N ALA A 4 -28.70 24.46 -10.74
CA ALA A 4 -28.10 24.37 -9.44
C ALA A 4 -29.21 24.72 -8.44
N SER A 5 -29.51 23.83 -7.49
CA SER A 5 -29.91 24.18 -6.11
C SER A 5 -30.54 23.00 -5.36
N LYS A 6 -29.73 22.22 -4.64
CA LYS A 6 -30.09 21.75 -3.29
C LYS A 6 -28.85 21.32 -2.51
N GLN A 7 -28.18 22.27 -1.86
CA GLN A 7 -27.24 21.97 -0.78
C GLN A 7 -28.04 21.70 0.51
N PRO A 8 -27.82 20.60 1.23
CA PRO A 8 -28.12 20.56 2.64
C PRO A 8 -27.06 21.36 3.40
N ASN A 9 -27.54 22.43 4.02
CA ASN A 9 -26.86 23.30 4.95
C ASN A 9 -26.21 22.51 6.10
N LEU A 10 -24.88 22.51 6.19
CA LEU A 10 -24.14 22.17 7.40
C LEU A 10 -23.19 23.32 7.73
N SER A 11 -23.79 24.32 8.37
CA SER A 11 -23.15 25.32 9.23
C SER A 11 -22.15 24.66 10.18
N TRP A 12 -20.84 24.83 9.98
CA TRP A 12 -19.85 24.57 11.02
C TRP A 12 -20.03 25.64 12.10
N LYS A 13 -20.67 25.28 13.22
CA LYS A 13 -20.61 26.08 14.44
C LYS A 13 -19.41 25.60 15.23
N ALA A 14 -18.43 26.49 15.34
CA ALA A 14 -17.36 26.39 16.31
C ALA A 14 -17.91 26.80 17.67
N ASP A 15 -18.28 25.82 18.49
CA ASP A 15 -18.56 26.02 19.90
C ASP A 15 -17.37 25.43 20.67
N GLY A 16 -16.53 26.33 21.20
CA GLY A 16 -15.35 25.98 21.97
C GLY A 16 -15.69 25.58 23.40
N GLY A 17 -14.96 24.59 23.91
CA GLY A 17 -14.87 24.31 25.34
C GLY A 17 -14.54 22.85 25.64
N GLU A 18 -13.32 22.64 26.13
CA GLU A 18 -12.88 21.48 26.94
C GLU A 18 -12.00 20.42 26.23
N ASN A 19 -10.68 20.62 26.41
CA ASN A 19 -9.58 19.66 26.39
C ASN A 19 -9.22 19.02 25.04
N VAL A 20 -8.13 19.48 24.44
CA VAL A 20 -7.34 18.67 23.50
C VAL A 20 -6.38 17.82 24.32
N PRO A 21 -6.48 16.48 24.34
CA PRO A 21 -5.33 15.65 24.59
C PRO A 21 -4.65 15.42 23.24
N GLN A 22 -3.47 16.03 23.07
CA GLN A 22 -2.43 15.36 22.32
C GLN A 22 -2.11 14.03 23.02
N VAL A 23 -1.67 13.04 22.24
CA VAL A 23 -1.10 11.75 22.67
C VAL A 23 -2.12 10.65 23.00
N GLY A 24 -2.15 9.65 22.10
CA GLY A 24 -2.47 8.25 22.37
C GLY A 24 -3.76 7.95 23.12
N THR A 25 -4.87 7.82 22.39
CA THR A 25 -6.10 7.31 23.00
C THR A 25 -6.14 5.79 22.91
N VAL A 26 -6.05 5.18 24.08
CA VAL A 26 -6.32 3.77 24.37
C VAL A 26 -7.70 3.38 23.83
N GLY A 27 -7.73 2.36 22.97
CA GLY A 27 -8.90 1.52 22.74
C GLY A 27 -9.97 2.10 21.82
N ASP A 28 -9.63 2.44 20.58
CA ASP A 28 -10.64 2.32 19.54
C ASP A 28 -11.08 0.84 19.51
N ASP A 29 -12.38 0.59 19.69
CA ASP A 29 -12.98 -0.73 19.47
C ASP A 29 -12.53 -1.25 18.10
N PRO A 30 -12.06 -2.52 17.96
CA PRO A 30 -11.73 -3.10 16.66
C PRO A 30 -12.76 -2.79 15.56
N ASP A 31 -14.04 -2.73 15.92
CA ASP A 31 -15.13 -2.39 15.01
C ASP A 31 -15.05 -0.93 14.51
N GLN A 32 -14.65 0.00 15.37
CA GLN A 32 -14.47 1.41 15.03
C GLN A 32 -13.23 1.63 14.15
N ILE A 33 -12.17 0.86 14.38
CA ILE A 33 -10.94 0.90 13.58
C ILE A 33 -11.22 0.41 12.16
N VAL A 34 -11.91 -0.73 12.02
CA VAL A 34 -12.30 -1.29 10.73
C VAL A 34 -13.25 -0.34 9.99
N ALA A 35 -14.21 0.24 10.71
CA ALA A 35 -15.12 1.24 10.14
C ALA A 35 -14.38 2.47 9.61
N LYS A 36 -13.39 3.00 10.35
CA LYS A 36 -12.55 4.13 9.93
C LYS A 36 -11.73 3.80 8.68
N ALA A 37 -11.12 2.62 8.60
CA ALA A 37 -10.36 2.19 7.42
C ALA A 37 -11.26 1.99 6.18
N LEU A 38 -12.48 1.47 6.35
CA LEU A 38 -13.45 1.32 5.25
C LEU A 38 -13.90 2.67 4.66
N LEU A 39 -13.83 3.76 5.43
CA LEU A 39 -14.12 5.10 4.92
C LEU A 39 -13.06 5.57 3.90
N CYS A 40 -11.81 5.09 4.00
CA CYS A 40 -10.76 5.45 3.04
C CYS A 40 -11.10 4.99 1.61
N PHE A 41 -11.75 3.83 1.46
CA PHE A 41 -12.17 3.30 0.15
C PHE A 41 -13.46 3.94 -0.38
N ASN A 42 -14.34 4.42 0.50
CA ASN A 42 -15.70 4.86 0.14
C ASN A 42 -15.86 6.40 0.10
N ASN A 43 -14.79 7.17 0.25
CA ASN A 43 -14.89 8.63 0.22
C ASN A 43 -15.16 9.14 -1.22
N ARG A 44 -16.44 9.39 -1.52
CA ARG A 44 -16.91 9.90 -2.83
C ARG A 44 -16.30 11.24 -3.26
N TYR A 45 -15.68 11.99 -2.35
CA TYR A 45 -14.98 13.24 -2.70
C TYR A 45 -13.54 13.00 -3.16
N ILE A 46 -12.98 11.84 -2.86
CA ILE A 46 -11.66 11.40 -3.32
C ILE A 46 -11.81 10.60 -4.62
N ASN A 47 -12.84 9.73 -4.69
CA ASN A 47 -12.96 8.71 -5.74
C ASN A 47 -13.99 9.03 -6.84
N SER A 48 -13.90 10.18 -7.52
CA SER A 48 -14.87 10.55 -8.57
C SER A 48 -14.34 10.49 -9.99
N SER A 49 -13.02 10.38 -10.18
CA SER A 49 -12.41 10.55 -11.50
C SER A 49 -11.68 9.30 -12.00
N CYS A 50 -11.37 8.35 -11.13
CA CYS A 50 -10.92 7.03 -11.53
C CYS A 50 -12.06 6.09 -11.93
N GLU A 51 -11.86 5.32 -12.99
CA GLU A 51 -12.74 4.21 -13.34
C GLU A 51 -12.75 3.17 -12.21
N GLU A 52 -13.94 2.75 -11.76
CA GLU A 52 -14.10 1.86 -10.60
C GLU A 52 -13.34 0.53 -10.73
N SER A 53 -13.20 0.02 -11.96
CA SER A 53 -12.49 -1.22 -12.27
C SER A 53 -10.99 -1.15 -11.96
N CYS A 54 -10.40 0.05 -12.07
CA CYS A 54 -8.96 0.30 -11.90
C CYS A 54 -8.58 0.73 -10.47
N ARG A 55 -9.56 0.89 -9.56
CA ARG A 55 -9.32 1.36 -8.20
C ARG A 55 -8.68 0.27 -7.34
N LEU A 56 -7.83 0.71 -6.41
CA LEU A 56 -7.39 -0.14 -5.31
C LEU A 56 -8.60 -0.55 -4.46
N THR A 57 -8.72 -1.85 -4.20
CA THR A 57 -9.79 -2.43 -3.38
C THR A 57 -9.24 -2.91 -2.04
N ALA A 58 -10.11 -3.16 -1.06
CA ALA A 58 -9.71 -3.79 0.21
C ALA A 58 -9.08 -5.18 0.01
N SER A 59 -9.33 -5.82 -1.13
CA SER A 59 -8.69 -7.07 -1.54
C SER A 59 -7.21 -6.92 -1.90
N GLY A 60 -6.69 -5.69 -2.00
CA GLY A 60 -5.28 -5.41 -2.33
C GLY A 60 -4.96 -5.50 -3.82
N ASN A 61 -5.98 -5.45 -4.69
CA ASN A 61 -5.81 -5.58 -6.14
C ASN A 61 -5.97 -4.23 -6.85
N ILE A 62 -5.17 -4.03 -7.90
CA ILE A 62 -5.24 -2.93 -8.87
C ILE A 62 -5.34 -3.54 -10.27
N ASN A 63 -6.49 -3.37 -10.93
CA ASN A 63 -6.75 -4.02 -12.22
C ASN A 63 -6.68 -3.02 -13.37
N VAL A 64 -5.46 -2.61 -13.75
CA VAL A 64 -5.24 -1.68 -14.86
C VAL A 64 -4.96 -2.49 -16.13
N PRO A 65 -5.80 -2.38 -17.17
CA PRO A 65 -5.50 -2.97 -18.47
C PRO A 65 -4.18 -2.41 -19.02
N TYR A 66 -3.37 -3.26 -19.65
CA TYR A 66 -2.07 -2.83 -20.19
C TYR A 66 -2.17 -1.59 -21.10
N GLY A 67 -3.20 -1.54 -21.96
CA GLY A 67 -3.46 -0.41 -22.85
C GLY A 67 -3.84 0.91 -22.16
N SER A 68 -4.18 0.86 -20.86
CA SER A 68 -4.57 2.01 -20.03
C SER A 68 -3.49 2.40 -19.02
N THR A 69 -2.31 1.76 -19.05
CA THR A 69 -1.19 2.03 -18.11
C THR A 69 -0.84 3.52 -18.04
N ASP A 70 -0.66 4.18 -19.19
CA ASP A 70 -0.31 5.60 -19.23
C ASP A 70 -1.41 6.50 -18.66
N GLN A 71 -2.67 6.18 -18.93
CA GLN A 71 -3.80 6.93 -18.39
C GLN A 71 -3.90 6.76 -16.87
N TYR A 72 -3.66 5.56 -16.36
CA TYR A 72 -3.64 5.31 -14.92
C TYR A 72 -2.49 6.09 -14.26
N CYS A 73 -1.26 5.93 -14.77
CA CYS A 73 -0.04 6.48 -14.17
C CYS A 73 0.07 8.01 -14.24
N ASN A 74 -0.61 8.65 -15.19
CA ASN A 74 -0.62 10.11 -15.32
C ASN A 74 -1.99 10.71 -14.96
N GLY A 75 -2.91 9.90 -14.43
CA GLY A 75 -4.30 10.26 -14.25
C GLY A 75 -4.75 10.32 -12.79
N PRO A 76 -6.05 10.58 -12.58
CA PRO A 76 -6.64 10.66 -11.25
C PRO A 76 -6.55 9.33 -10.50
N CYS A 77 -6.61 8.18 -11.19
CA CYS A 77 -6.52 6.88 -10.55
C CYS A 77 -5.27 6.68 -9.70
N LEU A 78 -4.08 7.07 -10.18
CA LEU A 78 -2.86 6.97 -9.39
C LEU A 78 -2.94 7.86 -8.13
N THR A 79 -3.46 9.07 -8.29
CA THR A 79 -3.62 10.03 -7.19
C THR A 79 -4.61 9.51 -6.14
N GLU A 80 -5.76 9.01 -6.58
CA GLU A 80 -6.79 8.39 -5.74
C GLU A 80 -6.22 7.19 -4.97
N THR A 81 -5.45 6.32 -5.63
CA THR A 81 -4.80 5.18 -4.98
C THR A 81 -3.85 5.62 -3.86
N TYR A 82 -3.00 6.63 -4.09
CA TYR A 82 -2.12 7.14 -3.03
C TYR A 82 -2.88 7.79 -1.87
N LEU A 83 -4.01 8.47 -2.14
CA LEU A 83 -4.86 9.03 -1.09
C LEU A 83 -5.48 7.93 -0.22
N ILE A 84 -5.92 6.83 -0.82
CA ILE A 84 -6.42 5.65 -0.08
C ILE A 84 -5.30 5.07 0.79
N LEU A 85 -4.12 4.83 0.22
CA LEU A 85 -2.98 4.25 0.94
C LEU A 85 -2.58 5.10 2.14
N ASN A 86 -2.46 6.42 1.97
CA ASN A 86 -2.09 7.33 3.05
C ASN A 86 -3.19 7.42 4.13
N CYS A 87 -4.46 7.44 3.72
CA CYS A 87 -5.59 7.42 4.66
C CYS A 87 -5.56 6.19 5.57
N ILE A 88 -5.23 5.01 5.04
CA ILE A 88 -5.12 3.78 5.84
C ILE A 88 -3.90 3.84 6.76
N ASP A 89 -2.74 4.28 6.24
CA ASP A 89 -1.46 4.40 6.97
C ASP A 89 -1.61 5.31 8.21
N ASP A 90 -2.36 6.41 8.07
CA ASP A 90 -2.63 7.37 9.15
C ASP A 90 -3.54 6.81 10.28
N ILE A 91 -4.35 5.80 9.99
CA ILE A 91 -5.33 5.22 10.92
C ILE A 91 -4.80 3.91 11.55
N LEU A 92 -4.14 3.07 10.75
CA LEU A 92 -3.80 1.69 11.06
C LEU A 92 -2.34 1.39 10.72
N ALA A 93 -1.48 1.43 11.74
CA ALA A 93 -0.12 0.93 11.61
C ALA A 93 -0.12 -0.58 11.28
N ASN A 94 0.76 -0.98 10.37
CA ASN A 94 0.93 -2.38 9.93
C ASN A 94 -0.34 -2.99 9.31
N PHE A 95 -1.14 -2.19 8.60
CA PHE A 95 -2.27 -2.70 7.83
C PHE A 95 -1.82 -3.71 6.76
N SER A 96 -2.61 -4.78 6.61
CA SER A 96 -2.49 -5.74 5.51
C SER A 96 -3.81 -5.85 4.76
N PHE A 97 -3.72 -5.85 3.43
CA PHE A 97 -4.85 -6.15 2.55
C PHE A 97 -5.22 -7.64 2.62
N TYR A 98 -6.39 -8.03 2.11
CA TYR A 98 -6.81 -9.45 2.14
C TYR A 98 -5.90 -10.40 1.35
N ASN A 99 -5.13 -9.89 0.38
CA ASN A 99 -4.10 -10.65 -0.32
C ASN A 99 -2.76 -10.71 0.45
N ASN A 100 -2.74 -10.28 1.72
CA ASN A 100 -1.58 -10.14 2.59
C ASN A 100 -0.56 -9.08 2.16
N ALA A 101 -0.88 -8.24 1.17
CA ALA A 101 -0.02 -7.11 0.82
C ALA A 101 0.05 -6.09 1.97
N THR A 102 1.22 -5.54 2.22
CA THR A 102 1.38 -4.32 3.00
C THR A 102 1.06 -3.09 2.15
N ILE A 103 0.90 -1.93 2.78
CA ILE A 103 0.82 -0.64 2.06
C ILE A 103 2.06 -0.44 1.18
N GLN A 104 3.23 -0.88 1.66
CA GLN A 104 4.48 -0.72 0.93
C GLN A 104 4.53 -1.60 -0.32
N ASP A 105 4.09 -2.85 -0.24
CA ASP A 105 4.04 -3.78 -1.38
C ASP A 105 3.17 -3.20 -2.52
N VAL A 106 2.05 -2.55 -2.17
CA VAL A 106 1.20 -1.87 -3.15
C VAL A 106 1.90 -0.65 -3.74
N ARG A 107 2.59 0.18 -2.93
CA ARG A 107 3.36 1.34 -3.41
C ARG A 107 4.48 0.91 -4.37
N ASP A 108 5.17 -0.18 -4.08
CA ASP A 108 6.26 -0.70 -4.91
C ASP A 108 5.73 -1.33 -6.20
N THR A 109 4.61 -2.06 -6.13
CA THR A 109 3.89 -2.54 -7.33
C THR A 109 3.51 -1.39 -8.25
N ILE A 110 2.96 -0.29 -7.71
CA ILE A 110 2.61 0.90 -8.50
C ILE A 110 3.86 1.54 -9.12
N LYS A 111 4.96 1.62 -8.37
CA LYS A 111 6.22 2.19 -8.84
C LYS A 111 6.81 1.36 -9.99
N ALA A 112 6.78 0.03 -9.90
CA ALA A 112 7.20 -0.86 -10.96
C ALA A 112 6.28 -0.75 -12.19
N GLY A 113 4.95 -0.83 -11.98
CA GLY A 113 3.94 -0.74 -13.03
C GLY A 113 3.91 0.60 -13.77
N CYS A 114 4.16 1.71 -13.08
CA CYS A 114 4.23 3.05 -13.69
C CYS A 114 5.62 3.46 -14.16
N GLY A 115 6.66 2.69 -13.84
CA GLY A 115 8.01 2.94 -14.28
C GLY A 115 8.21 2.74 -15.79
N TYR A 116 9.46 2.91 -16.23
CA TYR A 116 9.91 2.61 -17.59
C TYR A 116 10.66 1.28 -17.69
N GLY A 117 10.56 0.44 -16.64
CA GLY A 117 11.23 -0.85 -16.55
C GLY A 117 10.47 -1.98 -17.25
N PRO A 118 10.99 -3.22 -17.19
CA PRO A 118 10.35 -4.40 -17.77
C PRO A 118 8.99 -4.74 -17.14
N GLU A 119 8.75 -4.29 -15.91
CA GLU A 119 7.50 -4.50 -15.17
C GLU A 119 6.43 -3.43 -15.48
N ARG A 120 6.72 -2.50 -16.40
CA ARG A 120 5.75 -1.46 -16.79
C ARG A 120 4.44 -2.08 -17.24
N GLY A 121 3.33 -1.61 -16.66
CA GLY A 121 1.99 -2.12 -16.90
C GLY A 121 1.64 -3.38 -16.11
N ASN A 122 2.55 -3.92 -15.29
CA ASN A 122 2.23 -4.97 -14.32
C ASN A 122 1.81 -4.34 -12.99
N PHE A 123 0.55 -4.51 -12.62
CA PHE A 123 -0.02 -4.07 -11.35
C PHE A 123 -0.46 -5.26 -10.47
N ASN A 124 0.07 -6.45 -10.73
CA ASN A 124 -0.18 -7.63 -9.91
C ASN A 124 0.59 -7.55 -8.59
N VAL A 125 -0.10 -7.08 -7.54
CA VAL A 125 0.49 -6.91 -6.20
C VAL A 125 1.02 -8.23 -5.63
N THR A 126 0.30 -9.34 -5.85
CA THR A 126 0.68 -10.65 -5.30
C THR A 126 1.98 -11.19 -5.92
N GLU A 127 2.24 -10.92 -7.20
CA GLU A 127 3.51 -11.27 -7.84
C GLU A 127 4.68 -10.46 -7.26
N HIS A 128 4.43 -9.19 -6.92
CA HIS A 128 5.46 -8.31 -6.39
C HIS A 128 5.92 -8.73 -4.98
N ILE A 129 4.99 -9.16 -4.11
CA ILE A 129 5.29 -9.71 -2.78
C ILE A 129 6.27 -10.90 -2.89
N GLN A 130 6.02 -11.82 -3.84
CA GLN A 130 6.84 -13.03 -4.02
C GLN A 130 8.24 -12.72 -4.58
N ALA A 131 8.36 -11.67 -5.39
CA ALA A 131 9.64 -11.24 -5.95
C ALA A 131 10.59 -10.69 -4.87
N GLU A 132 10.07 -9.96 -3.88
CA GLU A 132 10.88 -9.43 -2.78
C GLU A 132 11.37 -10.54 -1.84
N GLU A 133 10.51 -11.51 -1.50
CA GLU A 133 10.90 -12.69 -0.72
C GLU A 133 11.92 -13.57 -1.46
N GLY A 134 11.81 -13.70 -2.78
CA GLY A 134 12.74 -14.45 -3.63
C GLY A 134 14.10 -13.76 -3.85
N THR A 135 14.17 -12.44 -3.70
CA THR A 135 15.41 -11.67 -3.89
C THR A 135 16.28 -11.67 -2.63
N ALA A 136 15.69 -11.82 -1.44
CA ALA A 136 16.42 -12.13 -0.21
C ALA A 136 17.21 -13.45 -0.28
N GLY A 137 16.83 -14.37 -1.19
CA GLY A 137 17.51 -15.64 -1.44
C GLY A 137 18.61 -15.60 -2.51
N LYS A 138 18.85 -14.47 -3.20
CA LYS A 138 19.81 -14.38 -4.34
C LYS A 138 21.09 -13.58 -4.05
N ALA A 139 21.47 -13.47 -2.78
CA ALA A 139 22.80 -13.00 -2.37
C ALA A 139 23.52 -14.02 -1.47
N ALA A 140 23.44 -15.31 -1.78
CA ALA A 140 24.33 -16.33 -1.24
C ALA A 140 25.16 -16.93 -2.38
N ALA A 141 26.15 -16.16 -2.85
CA ALA A 141 27.26 -16.77 -3.57
C ALA A 141 27.92 -17.80 -2.63
N PRO A 142 28.21 -19.03 -3.07
CA PRO A 142 28.94 -19.97 -2.23
C PRO A 142 30.40 -19.51 -2.17
N VAL A 143 30.76 -18.75 -1.12
CA VAL A 143 32.18 -18.54 -0.82
C VAL A 143 32.71 -19.85 -0.23
N LEU A 144 33.27 -20.61 -1.16
CA LEU A 144 34.07 -21.80 -1.03
C LEU A 144 35.02 -21.79 0.18
N SER A 145 35.04 -22.92 0.89
CA SER A 145 36.26 -23.64 1.26
C SER A 145 37.39 -22.85 1.95
N GLY A 146 37.44 -22.92 3.29
CA GLY A 146 38.65 -22.47 4.01
C GLY A 146 38.80 -22.89 5.47
N ILE A 147 37.74 -23.36 6.15
CA ILE A 147 37.81 -23.58 7.61
C ILE A 147 37.92 -25.07 8.00
N CYS A 148 37.51 -26.01 7.14
CA CYS A 148 37.59 -27.44 7.46
C CYS A 148 38.98 -28.07 7.33
N LEU A 149 39.94 -27.45 6.63
CA LEU A 149 41.27 -28.03 6.43
C LEU A 149 42.23 -27.78 7.61
N MET A 150 41.93 -26.84 8.52
CA MET A 150 42.78 -26.54 9.67
C MET A 150 42.71 -27.62 10.76
N ILE A 151 41.60 -28.36 10.84
CA ILE A 151 41.39 -29.35 11.91
C ILE A 151 42.11 -30.67 11.61
N ILE A 152 42.23 -31.05 10.33
CA ILE A 152 42.89 -32.31 9.94
C ILE A 152 44.42 -32.20 10.06
N GLY A 153 44.99 -31.00 9.89
CA GLY A 153 46.44 -30.77 10.00
C GLY A 153 46.98 -30.84 11.44
N HIS A 154 46.19 -30.45 12.44
CA HIS A 154 46.62 -30.50 13.85
C HIS A 154 46.53 -31.88 14.50
N ALA A 155 45.72 -32.79 13.95
CA ALA A 155 45.64 -34.18 14.43
C ALA A 155 46.76 -35.09 13.92
N LEU A 156 47.57 -34.64 12.95
CA LEU A 156 48.71 -35.38 12.38
C LEU A 156 50.07 -34.93 12.92
N LEU A 157 50.11 -33.92 13.81
CA LEU A 157 51.34 -33.37 14.39
C LEU A 157 51.37 -33.38 15.94
N LEU A 158 50.46 -34.11 16.59
CA LEU A 158 50.47 -34.45 18.02
C LEU A 158 50.42 -35.97 18.16
#